data_AF-A0A3C1YAT5-F1
#
_entry.id   AF-A0A3C1YAT5-F1
#
_cell.length_a   1.000
_cell.length_b   1.000
_cell.length_c   1.000
_cell.angle_alpha   90.00
_cell.angle_beta   90.00
_cell.angle_gamma   90.00
#
_symmetry.space_group_name_H-M   'P 1'
#
loop_
_entity.id
_entity.type
_entity.pdbx_description
1 polymer ?
#
loop_
_entity_poly.entity_id
_entity_poly.type
_entity_poly.pdbx_seq_one_letter_code
_entity_poly.pdbx_strand_id
1 'polypeptide(L)' 'KFLNEQGKILPRRITGTSLKFQRRVAQAVKRARHLALLPFVTDLMK' A
#
# COMPACT_ATOMS: atom_id res chain seq x y z
N LYS A 1 9.17 2.42 -0.99
CA LYS A 1 8.00 2.30 -0.08
C LYS A 1 6.72 2.30 -0.93
N PHE A 2 5.72 1.45 -0.65
CA PHE A 2 4.48 1.30 -1.46
C PHE A 2 3.22 1.88 -0.83
N LEU A 3 3.32 2.37 0.40
CA LEU A 3 2.24 3.04 1.12
C LEU A 3 2.64 4.50 1.40
N ASN A 4 1.66 5.38 1.47
CA ASN A 4 1.84 6.73 1.99
C ASN A 4 1.75 6.75 3.54
N GLU A 5 1.96 7.91 4.13
CA GLU A 5 1.93 8.08 5.59
C GLU A 5 0.56 7.79 6.19
N GLN A 6 -0.51 7.96 5.41
CA GLN A 6 -1.90 7.64 5.76
C GLN A 6 -2.24 6.14 5.61
N GLY A 7 -1.26 5.31 5.26
CA GLY A 7 -1.44 3.88 5.04
C GLY A 7 -2.11 3.50 3.71
N LYS A 8 -2.40 4.44 2.80
CA LYS A 8 -2.96 4.21 1.46
C LYS A 8 -1.90 3.70 0.49
N ILE A 9 -2.29 2.85 -0.47
CA ILE A 9 -1.40 2.33 -1.51
C ILE A 9 -1.01 3.46 -2.47
N LEU A 10 0.28 3.66 -2.66
CA LEU A 10 0.80 4.66 -3.59
C LEU A 10 0.50 4.26 -5.05
N PRO A 11 0.14 5.21 -5.91
CA PRO A 11 -0.08 4.95 -7.32
C PRO A 11 1.22 4.58 -8.03
N ARG A 12 1.11 3.76 -9.07
CA ARG A 12 2.22 3.27 -9.91
C ARG A 12 3.18 4.38 -10.36
N ARG A 13 2.65 5.54 -10.74
CA ARG A 13 3.45 6.68 -11.23
C ARG A 13 4.47 7.19 -10.20
N ILE A 14 4.19 7.00 -8.90
CA ILE A 14 5.07 7.38 -7.79
C ILE A 14 6.00 6.22 -7.44
N THR A 15 5.51 4.98 -7.48
CA THR A 15 6.28 3.79 -7.08
C THR A 15 7.19 3.26 -8.18
N GLY A 16 7.05 3.72 -9.43
CA GLY A 16 7.85 3.28 -10.58
C GLY A 16 7.64 1.80 -10.99
N THR A 17 6.63 1.13 -10.44
CA THR A 17 6.38 -0.30 -10.67
C THR A 17 5.79 -0.55 -12.06
N SER A 18 5.92 -1.77 -12.61
CA SER A 18 5.12 -2.16 -13.78
C SER A 18 3.67 -2.48 -13.35
N LEU A 19 2.72 -2.51 -14.28
CA LEU A 19 1.32 -2.87 -13.99
C LEU A 19 1.22 -4.27 -13.34
N LYS A 20 2.01 -5.24 -13.82
CA LYS A 20 2.08 -6.59 -13.27
C LYS A 20 2.49 -6.58 -11.80
N PHE A 21 3.54 -5.83 -11.46
CA PHE A 21 4.01 -5.73 -10.08
C PHE A 21 3.05 -4.92 -9.20
N GLN A 22 2.43 -3.87 -9.73
CA GLN A 22 1.46 -3.08 -8.97
C GLN A 22 0.26 -3.93 -8.51
N ARG A 23 -0.24 -4.84 -9.36
CA ARG A 23 -1.30 -5.79 -8.99
C ARG A 23 -0.85 -6.73 -7.86
N ARG A 24 0.38 -7.24 -7.92
CA ARG A 24 0.96 -8.11 -6.88
C ARG A 24 1.12 -7.37 -5.55
N VAL A 25 1.63 -6.14 -5.59
CA VAL A 25 1.77 -5.28 -4.41
C VAL A 25 0.41 -5.01 -3.77
N ALA A 26 -0.60 -4.64 -4.57
CA ALA A 26 -1.93 -4.36 -4.04
C ALA A 26 -2.55 -5.58 -3.34
N GLN A 27 -2.41 -6.78 -3.91
CA GLN A 27 -2.87 -8.02 -3.28
C GLN A 27 -2.11 -8.32 -1.97
N ALA A 28 -0.78 -8.16 -1.98
CA ALA A 28 0.04 -8.39 -0.79
C ALA A 28 -0.33 -7.44 0.35
N VAL A 29 -0.53 -6.15 0.05
CA VAL A 29 -0.97 -5.15 1.04
C VAL A 29 -2.33 -5.52 1.63
N LYS A 30 -3.30 -5.92 0.79
CA LYS A 30 -4.62 -6.32 1.29
C LYS A 30 -4.55 -7.54 2.21
N ARG A 31 -3.73 -8.54 1.87
CA ARG A 31 -3.51 -9.72 2.73
C ARG A 31 -2.85 -9.33 4.05
N ALA A 32 -1.80 -8.52 4.01
CA ALA A 32 -1.11 -8.05 5.21
C ALA A 32 -2.04 -7.24 6.13
N ARG A 33 -2.96 -6.44 5.58
CA ARG A 33 -4.00 -5.75 6.38
C ARG A 33 -4.98 -6.72 7.04
N HIS A 34 -5.39 -7.77 6.34
CA HIS A 34 -6.24 -8.80 6.91
C HIS A 34 -5.55 -9.57 8.05
N LEU A 35 -4.24 -9.77 7.93
CA LEU A 35 -3.39 -10.39 8.96
C LEU A 35 -2.96 -9.42 10.08
N ALA A 36 -3.51 -8.21 10.14
CA ALA A 36 -3.14 -7.16 11.10
C ALA A 36 -1.66 -6.74 11.08
N LEU A 37 -0.91 -7.07 10.03
CA LEU A 37 0.49 -6.65 9.85
C LEU A 37 0.60 -5.19 9.37
N LEU A 38 -0.48 -4.66 8.78
CA LEU A 38 -0.55 -3.29 8.29
C LEU A 38 -1.90 -2.67 8.65
N PRO A 39 -1.94 -1.39 9.03
CA PRO A 39 -3.19 -0.69 9.31
C PRO A 39 -3.95 -0.36 8.00
N PHE A 40 -5.27 -0.22 8.12
CA PHE A 40 -6.12 0.28 7.04
C PHE A 40 -6.05 1.81 6.93
N VAL A 41 -5.98 2.49 8.06
CA VAL A 41 -5.87 3.95 8.22
C VAL A 41 -4.88 4.20 9.33
N THR A 42 -3.98 5.15 9.13
CA THR A 42 -3.08 5.65 10.18
C THR A 42 -3.51 7.05 10.60
N ASP A 43 -3.27 7.38 11.86
CA ASP A 43 -3.69 8.65 12.48
C ASP A 43 -2.79 9.85 12.10
N LEU A 44 -1.88 9.66 11.15
CA LEU A 44 -0.98 10.71 10.68
C LEU A 44 -1.72 11.64 9.71
N MET A 45 -2.66 12.40 10.24
CA MET A 45 -3.11 13.67 9.67
C MET A 45 -2.14 14.74 10.14
N LYS A 46 -1.08 14.96 9.37
CA LYS A 46 -0.35 16.23 9.40
C LYS A 46 -1.07 17.25 8.55
#